data_AF-A0A8V0Y7B1-F1
#
_entry.id   AF-A0A8V0Y7B1-F1
#
_cell.length_a   1.000
_cell.length_b   1.000
_cell.length_c   1.000
_cell.angle_alpha   90.00
_cell.angle_beta   90.00
_cell.angle_gamma   90.00
#
_symmetry.space_group_name_H-M   'P 1'
#
loop_
_entity.id
_entity.type
_entity.pdbx_description
1 polymer ?
#
loop_
_entity_poly.entity_id
_entity_poly.type
_entity_poly.pdbx_seq_one_letter_code
_entity_poly.pdbx_strand_id
1 'polypeptide(L)'
;MDSLGSLLPPVVGNGDAANSQELQKLLIDEKMRCEHHKANYQTIKAEHIRLQEEYTKSQDELKRLLVEKQTVHDKFQLLLAEYREELLGKTQELEKLKMQVLTPQKLELLKAQIQQELESPMAERYRKLENEMEKYRTEYNKLRYEHTFLKSEFEHQKEEHEHVLEEEKIKYEAEAEKKSAEQHIGRIEEELQMCREQNFLLTSKLHKSEQEVNSLAAKVEELKQSHKLEVTNVKLEAARTKNEVERERNKIQSEMDGKIHNKFLLAKLISSGFFDNFHLKHFNYFSSKCSPAIFTFCFWSE
;
A
#
# COMPACT_ATOMS: atom_id res chain seq x y z
N MET A 1 88.57 89.43 118.23
CA MET A 1 88.79 89.14 119.65
C MET A 1 90.25 88.83 119.84
N ASP A 2 90.78 89.50 120.85
CA ASP A 2 92.01 89.30 121.60
C ASP A 2 93.37 89.50 120.92
N SER A 3 94.06 90.40 121.59
CA SER A 3 95.36 90.98 121.35
C SER A 3 96.31 90.45 122.44
N LEU A 4 97.60 90.57 122.13
CA LEU A 4 98.71 90.79 123.07
C LEU A 4 99.35 89.62 123.82
N GLY A 5 100.68 89.70 123.78
CA GLY A 5 101.64 88.99 124.62
C GLY A 5 103.01 89.03 123.94
N SER A 6 103.55 90.20 123.58
CA SER A 6 104.34 91.07 124.47
C SER A 6 105.60 90.36 124.98
N LEU A 7 106.79 90.81 124.55
CA LEU A 7 108.08 90.83 125.28
C LEU A 7 109.22 91.26 124.34
N LEU A 8 109.51 92.56 124.31
CA LEU A 8 110.89 93.09 124.22
C LEU A 8 111.39 93.22 125.68
N PRO A 9 112.70 93.33 126.03
CA PRO A 9 113.86 93.81 125.24
C PRO A 9 115.16 93.00 125.65
N PRO A 10 116.42 93.51 125.69
CA PRO A 10 117.04 94.70 125.11
C PRO A 10 118.36 94.46 124.33
N VAL A 11 118.56 95.34 123.34
CA VAL A 11 119.76 96.19 123.11
C VAL A 11 121.14 95.54 123.29
N VAL A 12 121.89 95.46 122.19
CA VAL A 12 123.22 96.08 121.95
C VAL A 12 123.96 95.29 120.86
N GLY A 13 124.30 95.96 119.76
CA GLY A 13 125.55 95.69 119.02
C GLY A 13 125.45 94.77 117.80
N ASN A 14 125.69 95.38 116.62
CA ASN A 14 126.13 94.75 115.37
C ASN A 14 125.14 93.83 114.64
N GLY A 15 124.25 94.40 113.81
CA GLY A 15 123.36 93.63 112.93
C GLY A 15 122.74 94.37 111.72
N ASP A 16 123.16 95.61 111.42
CA ASP A 16 122.54 96.46 110.40
C ASP A 16 122.62 95.91 108.96
N ALA A 17 123.56 95.00 108.68
CA ALA A 17 123.64 94.30 107.39
C ALA A 17 122.59 93.17 107.27
N ALA A 18 122.29 92.46 108.36
CA ALA A 18 121.35 91.32 108.37
C ALA A 18 119.89 91.79 108.25
N ASN A 19 119.51 92.85 108.98
CA ASN A 19 118.15 93.42 108.92
C ASN A 19 117.84 94.09 107.56
N SER A 20 118.84 94.69 106.90
CA SER A 20 118.70 95.26 105.56
C SER A 20 118.49 94.18 104.49
N GLN A 21 119.21 93.06 104.61
CA GLN A 21 119.11 91.92 103.71
C GLN A 21 117.77 91.16 103.87
N GLU A 22 117.25 91.10 105.11
CA GLU A 22 115.95 90.51 105.42
C GLU A 22 114.78 91.37 104.90
N LEU A 23 114.88 92.70 105.02
CA LEU A 23 113.94 93.65 104.41
C LEU A 23 113.95 93.58 102.88
N GLN A 24 115.14 93.47 102.27
CA GLN A 24 115.29 93.33 100.82
C GLN A 24 114.66 92.02 100.30
N LYS A 25 114.79 90.92 101.06
CA LYS A 25 114.12 89.66 100.75
C LYS A 25 112.60 89.77 100.83
N LEU A 26 112.06 90.40 101.89
CA LEU A 26 110.62 90.64 102.02
C LEU A 26 110.05 91.46 100.86
N LEU A 27 110.77 92.48 100.39
CA LEU A 27 110.37 93.28 99.23
C LEU A 27 110.39 92.47 97.91
N ILE A 28 111.36 91.57 97.75
CA ILE A 28 111.41 90.66 96.59
C ILE A 28 110.24 89.66 96.65
N ASP A 29 109.99 89.05 97.80
CA ASP A 29 108.89 88.10 98.00
C ASP A 29 107.53 88.76 97.78
N GLU A 30 107.34 90.00 98.26
CA GLU A 30 106.10 90.75 98.05
C GLU A 30 105.93 91.19 96.59
N LYS A 31 107.00 91.60 95.92
CA LYS A 31 106.98 91.88 94.47
C LYS A 31 106.62 90.63 93.66
N MET A 32 107.19 89.47 94.02
CA MET A 32 106.89 88.19 93.40
C MET A 32 105.43 87.78 93.64
N ARG A 33 104.90 88.01 94.85
CA ARG A 33 103.50 87.76 95.19
C ARG A 33 102.56 88.68 94.38
N CYS A 34 102.90 89.97 94.26
CA CYS A 34 102.17 90.92 93.44
C CYS A 34 102.15 90.52 91.95
N GLU A 35 103.29 90.12 91.39
CA GLU A 35 103.36 89.62 90.00
C GLU A 35 102.59 88.30 89.83
N HIS A 36 102.62 87.41 90.82
CA HIS A 36 101.81 86.19 90.79
C HIS A 36 100.31 86.48 90.81
N HIS A 37 99.84 87.40 91.66
CA HIS A 37 98.44 87.84 91.67
C HIS A 37 98.01 88.49 90.35
N LYS A 38 98.90 89.28 89.73
CA LYS A 38 98.66 89.88 88.42
C LYS A 38 98.57 88.84 87.31
N ALA A 39 99.48 87.86 87.29
CA ALA A 39 99.45 86.75 86.36
C ALA A 39 98.16 85.92 86.54
N ASN A 40 97.79 85.60 87.78
CA ASN A 40 96.55 84.87 88.09
C ASN A 40 95.32 85.65 87.63
N TYR A 41 95.26 86.96 87.87
CA TYR A 41 94.16 87.81 87.38
C TYR A 41 94.08 87.81 85.84
N GLN A 42 95.23 87.90 85.16
CA GLN A 42 95.27 87.84 83.69
C GLN A 42 94.78 86.49 83.16
N THR A 43 95.18 85.38 83.76
CA THR A 43 94.70 84.03 83.41
C THR A 43 93.21 83.88 83.63
N ILE A 44 92.70 84.28 84.81
CA ILE A 44 91.27 84.22 85.12
C ILE A 44 90.47 85.10 84.16
N LYS A 45 90.97 86.30 83.81
CA LYS A 45 90.32 87.18 82.85
C LYS A 45 90.28 86.57 81.44
N ALA A 46 91.36 85.95 80.99
CA ALA A 46 91.40 85.25 79.71
C ALA A 46 90.43 84.06 79.67
N GLU A 47 90.38 83.26 80.74
CA GLU A 47 89.42 82.16 80.88
C GLU A 47 87.97 82.65 80.93
N HIS A 48 87.68 83.76 81.63
CA HIS A 48 86.34 84.35 81.65
C HIS A 48 85.88 84.78 80.25
N ILE A 49 86.76 85.43 79.48
CA ILE A 49 86.47 85.82 78.08
C ILE A 49 86.25 84.57 77.22
N ARG A 50 87.13 83.55 77.33
CA ARG A 50 86.98 82.29 76.58
C ARG A 50 85.65 81.60 76.88
N LEU A 51 85.28 81.46 78.15
CA LEU A 51 84.01 80.87 78.57
C LEU A 51 82.81 81.72 78.13
N GLN A 52 82.93 83.04 78.13
CA GLN A 52 81.87 83.94 77.63
C GLN A 52 81.67 83.80 76.12
N GLU A 53 82.75 83.68 75.35
CA GLU A 53 82.69 83.41 73.91
C GLU A 53 82.09 82.02 73.62
N GLU A 54 82.49 80.99 74.38
CA GLU A 54 81.90 79.64 74.28
C GLU A 54 80.41 79.63 74.62
N TYR A 55 80.02 80.29 75.72
CA TYR A 55 78.61 80.46 76.09
C TYR A 55 77.80 81.15 74.98
N THR A 56 78.35 82.22 74.40
CA THR A 56 77.69 82.95 73.30
C THR A 56 77.55 82.07 72.06
N LYS A 57 78.60 81.34 71.67
CA LYS A 57 78.57 80.38 70.56
C LYS A 57 77.52 79.28 70.77
N SER A 58 77.48 78.67 71.95
CA SER A 58 76.48 77.65 72.27
C SER A 58 75.06 78.22 72.30
N GLN A 59 74.88 79.45 72.77
CA GLN A 59 73.58 80.12 72.76
C GLN A 59 73.09 80.38 71.32
N ASP A 60 73.97 80.81 70.42
CA ASP A 60 73.63 81.08 69.03
C ASP A 60 73.38 79.78 68.24
N GLU A 61 74.13 78.72 68.53
CA GLU A 61 73.87 77.39 67.97
C GLU A 61 72.51 76.85 68.42
N LEU A 62 72.15 77.03 69.70
CA LEU A 62 70.84 76.64 70.20
C LEU A 62 69.70 77.39 69.50
N LYS A 63 69.85 78.71 69.29
CA LYS A 63 68.87 79.50 68.52
C LYS A 63 68.74 78.99 67.09
N ARG A 64 69.85 78.68 66.42
CA ARG A 64 69.86 78.14 65.04
C ARG A 64 69.13 76.79 64.97
N LEU A 65 69.46 75.87 65.88
CA LEU A 65 68.83 74.55 65.94
C LEU A 65 67.33 74.63 66.27
N LEU A 66 66.90 75.60 67.09
CA LEU A 66 65.47 75.83 67.34
C LEU A 66 64.72 76.28 66.07
N VAL A 67 65.31 77.18 65.28
CA VAL A 67 64.74 77.61 63.99
C VAL A 67 64.72 76.47 62.98
N GLU A 68 65.79 75.68 62.90
CA GLU A 68 65.85 74.51 62.01
C GLU A 68 64.81 73.46 62.38
N LYS A 69 64.70 73.12 63.68
CA LYS A 69 63.65 72.24 64.20
C LYS A 69 62.26 72.74 63.80
N GLN A 70 61.99 74.04 63.98
CA GLN A 70 60.70 74.61 63.62
C GLN A 70 60.45 74.52 62.11
N THR A 71 61.44 74.87 61.29
CA THR A 71 61.34 74.79 59.83
C THR A 71 61.06 73.37 59.34
N VAL A 72 61.72 72.37 59.91
CA VAL A 72 61.49 70.96 59.59
C VAL A 72 60.11 70.51 60.05
N HIS A 73 59.67 70.94 61.23
CA HIS A 73 58.33 70.65 61.73
C HIS A 73 57.25 71.22 60.80
N ASP A 74 57.39 72.47 60.37
CA ASP A 74 56.45 73.13 59.44
C ASP A 74 56.40 72.41 58.08
N LYS A 75 57.56 71.97 57.56
CA LYS A 75 57.62 71.15 56.34
C LYS A 75 56.88 69.83 56.49
N PHE A 76 57.05 69.13 57.62
CA PHE A 76 56.32 67.89 57.89
C PHE A 76 54.82 68.14 58.05
N GLN A 77 54.41 69.24 58.68
CA GLN A 77 53.00 69.61 58.79
C GLN A 77 52.38 69.86 57.42
N LEU A 78 53.08 70.58 56.53
CA LEU A 78 52.63 70.84 55.17
C LEU A 78 52.47 69.53 54.38
N LEU A 79 53.48 68.67 54.40
CA LEU A 79 53.45 67.37 53.72
C LEU A 79 52.32 66.47 54.25
N LEU A 80 52.07 66.47 55.56
CA LEU A 80 50.95 65.76 56.17
C LEU A 80 49.59 66.32 55.72
N ALA A 81 49.49 67.63 55.52
CA ALA A 81 48.28 68.25 54.98
C ALA A 81 48.03 67.84 53.52
N GLU A 82 49.08 67.87 52.68
CA GLU A 82 49.03 67.45 51.27
C GLU A 82 48.56 65.99 51.14
N TYR A 83 49.17 65.06 51.88
CA TYR A 83 48.75 63.65 51.83
C TYR A 83 47.31 63.41 52.32
N ARG A 84 46.84 64.21 53.30
CA ARG A 84 45.45 64.12 53.77
C ARG A 84 44.46 64.61 52.70
N GLU A 85 44.81 65.69 51.99
CA GLU A 85 44.00 66.20 50.89
C GLU A 85 43.97 65.22 49.72
N GLU A 86 45.11 64.63 49.34
CA GLU A 86 45.17 63.62 48.29
C GLU A 86 44.34 62.37 48.64
N LEU A 87 44.45 61.87 49.88
CA LEU A 87 43.68 60.72 50.35
C LEU A 87 42.17 61.00 50.29
N LEU A 88 41.75 62.21 50.69
CA LEU A 88 40.35 62.63 50.61
C LEU A 88 39.87 62.69 49.16
N GLY A 89 40.66 63.30 48.26
CA GLY A 89 40.35 63.34 46.84
C GLY A 89 40.21 61.95 46.22
N LYS A 90 41.14 61.04 46.52
CA LYS A 90 41.09 59.65 46.06
C LYS A 90 39.88 58.89 46.60
N THR A 91 39.49 59.16 47.85
CA THR A 91 38.30 58.56 48.46
C THR A 91 37.02 59.02 47.75
N GLN A 92 36.90 60.31 47.46
CA GLN A 92 35.75 60.88 46.74
C GLN A 92 35.67 60.36 45.29
N GLU A 93 36.81 60.24 44.58
CA GLU A 93 36.87 59.64 43.25
C GLU A 93 36.38 58.19 43.25
N LEU A 94 36.81 57.40 44.24
CA LEU A 94 36.42 56.01 44.40
C LEU A 94 34.92 55.86 44.68
N GLU A 95 34.35 56.73 45.53
CA GLU A 95 32.90 56.77 45.78
C GLU A 95 32.11 57.11 44.51
N LYS A 96 32.57 58.09 43.73
CA LYS A 96 31.95 58.46 42.45
C LYS A 96 31.99 57.29 41.46
N LEU A 97 33.12 56.60 41.34
CA LEU A 97 33.26 55.42 40.49
C LEU A 97 32.34 54.28 40.95
N LYS A 98 32.23 54.02 42.26
CA LYS A 98 31.30 53.01 42.80
C LYS A 98 29.84 53.28 42.42
N MET A 99 29.42 54.54 42.33
CA MET A 99 28.07 54.90 41.88
C MET A 99 27.87 54.75 40.36
N GLN A 100 28.94 54.97 39.58
CA GLN A 100 28.91 54.85 38.12
C GLN A 100 28.96 53.39 37.65
N VAL A 101 29.76 52.54 38.31
CA VAL A 101 29.86 51.11 38.00
C VAL A 101 28.48 50.45 38.16
N LEU A 102 28.26 49.37 37.39
CA LEU A 102 27.05 48.57 37.45
C LEU A 102 26.85 48.02 38.87
N THR A 103 25.99 48.70 39.63
CA THR A 103 25.58 48.26 40.96
C THR A 103 24.69 47.02 40.84
N PRO A 104 24.70 46.09 41.82
CA PRO A 104 23.81 44.93 41.83
C PRO A 104 22.34 45.26 41.57
N GLN A 105 21.85 46.37 42.11
CA GLN A 105 20.47 46.84 41.92
C GLN A 105 20.16 47.20 40.45
N LYS A 106 21.08 47.90 39.78
CA LYS A 106 20.96 48.20 38.34
C LYS A 106 21.00 46.92 37.49
N LEU A 107 21.80 45.93 37.89
CA LEU A 107 21.86 44.65 37.20
C LEU A 107 20.56 43.86 37.36
N GLU A 108 19.98 43.83 38.56
CA GLU A 108 18.67 43.19 38.81
C GLU A 108 17.56 43.87 38.00
N LEU A 109 17.54 45.21 37.96
CA LEU A 109 16.60 45.95 37.14
C LEU A 109 16.75 45.62 35.65
N LEU A 110 17.98 45.57 35.15
CA LEU A 110 18.24 45.23 33.75
C LEU A 110 17.82 43.79 33.43
N LYS A 111 18.07 42.84 34.33
CA LYS A 111 17.59 41.46 34.19
C LYS A 111 16.07 41.39 34.15
N ALA A 112 15.39 42.11 35.05
CA ALA A 112 13.93 42.17 35.07
C ALA A 112 13.36 42.80 33.79
N GLN A 113 14.00 43.85 33.27
CA GLN A 113 13.63 44.46 31.99
C GLN A 113 13.82 43.50 30.81
N ILE A 114 14.97 42.82 30.72
CA ILE A 114 15.21 41.82 29.67
C ILE A 114 14.17 40.70 29.75
N GLN A 115 13.86 40.23 30.94
CA GLN A 115 12.87 39.17 31.14
C GLN A 115 11.46 39.63 30.70
N GLN A 116 11.07 40.85 31.05
CA GLN A 116 9.75 41.39 30.75
C GLN A 116 9.59 41.77 29.27
N GLU A 117 10.59 42.42 28.67
CA GLU A 117 10.50 42.97 27.32
C GLU A 117 10.86 41.95 26.22
N LEU A 118 11.71 40.97 26.53
CA LEU A 118 12.23 40.03 25.54
C LEU A 118 11.86 38.58 25.87
N GLU A 119 12.30 38.06 27.02
CA GLU A 119 12.18 36.62 27.29
C GLU A 119 10.73 36.16 27.38
N SER A 120 9.88 36.87 28.14
CA SER A 120 8.48 36.51 28.31
C SER A 120 7.66 36.62 27.02
N PRO A 121 7.74 37.71 26.22
CA PRO A 121 7.05 37.80 24.94
C PRO A 121 7.53 36.75 23.92
N MET A 122 8.82 36.43 23.91
CA MET A 122 9.36 35.39 23.03
C MET A 122 8.83 34.00 23.44
N ALA A 123 8.88 33.66 24.72
CA ALA A 123 8.33 32.40 25.23
C ALA A 123 6.84 32.24 24.88
N GLU A 124 6.05 33.32 25.02
CA GLU A 124 4.63 33.29 24.65
C GLU A 124 4.41 33.11 23.14
N ARG A 125 5.24 33.75 22.30
CA ARG A 125 5.18 33.56 20.83
C ARG A 125 5.52 32.13 20.44
N TYR A 126 6.56 31.54 21.03
CA TYR A 126 6.92 30.14 20.78
C TYR A 126 5.79 29.19 21.21
N ARG A 127 5.22 29.39 22.40
CA ARG A 127 4.09 28.60 22.88
C ARG A 127 2.88 28.68 21.96
N LYS A 128 2.57 29.87 21.42
CA LYS A 128 1.48 30.03 20.44
C LYS A 128 1.76 29.27 19.15
N LEU A 129 2.97 29.37 18.62
CA LEU A 129 3.37 28.68 17.40
C LEU A 129 3.36 27.15 17.59
N GLU A 130 3.82 26.65 18.74
CA GLU A 130 3.74 25.23 19.08
C GLU A 130 2.30 24.74 19.13
N ASN A 131 1.40 25.51 19.75
CA ASN A 131 -0.02 25.17 19.80
C ASN A 131 -0.68 25.17 18.40
N GLU A 132 -0.32 26.12 17.53
CA GLU A 132 -0.82 26.14 16.14
C GLU A 132 -0.29 24.95 15.34
N MET A 133 1.00 24.65 15.46
CA MET A 133 1.61 23.47 14.84
C MET A 133 0.92 22.18 15.30
N GLU A 134 0.63 22.04 16.59
CA GLU A 134 -0.06 20.87 17.12
C GLU A 134 -1.50 20.78 16.60
N LYS A 135 -2.23 21.90 16.56
CA LYS A 135 -3.57 21.95 15.95
C LYS A 135 -3.54 21.47 14.50
N TYR A 136 -2.68 22.04 13.67
CA TYR A 136 -2.57 21.61 12.27
C TYR A 136 -2.15 20.16 12.12
N ARG A 137 -1.27 19.65 13.00
CA ARG A 137 -0.91 18.23 13.04
C ARG A 137 -2.12 17.34 13.31
N THR A 138 -2.96 17.70 14.28
CA THR A 138 -4.17 16.94 14.59
C THR A 138 -5.21 16.99 13.47
N GLU A 139 -5.42 18.16 12.87
CA GLU A 139 -6.34 18.35 11.74
C GLU A 139 -5.88 17.57 10.51
N TYR A 140 -4.59 17.63 10.18
CA TYR A 140 -4.00 16.85 9.10
C TYR A 140 -4.20 15.34 9.32
N ASN A 141 -3.94 14.84 10.53
CA ASN A 141 -4.13 13.43 10.85
C ASN A 141 -5.60 13.03 10.68
N LYS A 142 -6.55 13.85 11.17
CA LYS A 142 -7.98 13.62 11.00
C LYS A 142 -8.36 13.55 9.52
N LEU A 143 -7.95 14.54 8.73
CA LEU A 143 -8.23 14.60 7.31
C LEU A 143 -7.62 13.41 6.55
N ARG A 144 -6.41 12.96 6.94
CA ARG A 144 -5.76 11.78 6.38
C ARG A 144 -6.57 10.50 6.62
N TYR A 145 -7.12 10.34 7.82
CA TYR A 145 -7.99 9.21 8.14
C TYR A 145 -9.30 9.27 7.36
N GLU A 146 -9.96 10.43 7.32
CA GLU A 146 -11.19 10.64 6.54
C GLU A 146 -10.97 10.36 5.06
N HIS A 147 -9.87 10.85 4.48
CA HIS A 147 -9.52 10.57 3.08
C HIS A 147 -9.33 9.07 2.82
N THR A 148 -8.61 8.37 3.70
CA THR A 148 -8.38 6.92 3.55
C THR A 148 -9.69 6.14 3.65
N PHE A 149 -10.54 6.52 4.60
CA PHE A 149 -11.86 5.93 4.79
C PHE A 149 -12.77 6.15 3.56
N LEU A 150 -12.91 7.39 3.08
CA LEU A 150 -13.70 7.72 1.89
C LEU A 150 -13.17 7.01 0.64
N LYS A 151 -11.85 6.90 0.50
CA LYS A 151 -11.25 6.19 -0.63
C LYS A 151 -11.65 4.71 -0.63
N SER A 152 -11.58 4.04 0.51
CA SER A 152 -12.00 2.63 0.63
C SER A 152 -13.50 2.45 0.39
N GLU A 153 -14.34 3.33 0.92
CA GLU A 153 -15.79 3.32 0.64
C GLU A 153 -16.09 3.51 -0.85
N PHE A 154 -15.38 4.43 -1.51
CA PHE A 154 -15.52 4.66 -2.94
C PHE A 154 -15.08 3.45 -3.77
N GLU A 155 -13.94 2.84 -3.44
CA GLU A 155 -13.45 1.63 -4.10
C GLU A 155 -14.45 0.47 -3.92
N HIS A 156 -14.97 0.27 -2.72
CA HIS A 156 -16.00 -0.75 -2.44
C HIS A 156 -17.29 -0.51 -3.25
N GLN A 157 -17.82 0.71 -3.26
CA GLN A 157 -19.02 1.03 -4.04
C GLN A 157 -18.80 0.86 -5.55
N LYS A 158 -17.60 1.18 -6.05
CA LYS A 158 -17.24 0.97 -7.46
C LYS A 158 -17.23 -0.52 -7.81
N GLU A 159 -16.64 -1.37 -6.97
CA GLU A 159 -16.61 -2.82 -7.15
C GLU A 159 -18.02 -3.42 -7.09
N GLU A 160 -18.85 -3.02 -6.13
CA GLU A 160 -20.24 -3.47 -6.01
C GLU A 160 -21.06 -3.07 -7.25
N HIS A 161 -20.90 -1.84 -7.76
CA HIS A 161 -21.58 -1.40 -8.97
C HIS A 161 -21.13 -2.19 -10.21
N GLU A 162 -19.83 -2.49 -10.35
CA GLU A 162 -19.30 -3.34 -11.41
C GLU A 162 -19.88 -4.77 -11.33
N HIS A 163 -19.98 -5.33 -10.13
CA HIS A 163 -20.58 -6.65 -9.91
C HIS A 163 -22.06 -6.69 -10.29
N VAL A 164 -22.85 -5.68 -9.87
CA VAL A 164 -24.27 -5.57 -10.23
C VAL A 164 -24.44 -5.46 -11.75
N LEU A 165 -23.61 -4.66 -12.43
CA LEU A 165 -23.66 -4.56 -13.89
C LEU A 165 -23.37 -5.89 -14.59
N GLU A 166 -22.38 -6.65 -14.12
CA GLU A 166 -22.09 -7.96 -14.71
C GLU A 166 -23.21 -8.96 -14.44
N GLU A 167 -23.81 -8.96 -13.23
CA GLU A 167 -25.00 -9.77 -12.95
C GLU A 167 -26.18 -9.42 -13.86
N GLU A 168 -26.45 -8.14 -14.08
CA GLU A 168 -27.52 -7.68 -14.98
C GLU A 168 -27.26 -8.11 -16.41
N LYS A 169 -26.01 -8.04 -16.87
CA LYS A 169 -25.61 -8.51 -18.19
C LYS A 169 -25.80 -10.03 -18.34
N ILE A 170 -25.38 -10.83 -17.36
CA ILE A 170 -25.60 -12.28 -17.35
C ILE A 170 -27.10 -12.60 -17.38
N LYS A 171 -27.91 -11.89 -16.59
CA LYS A 171 -29.39 -12.05 -16.59
C LYS A 171 -29.99 -11.75 -17.96
N TYR A 172 -29.54 -10.68 -18.61
CA TYR A 172 -30.02 -10.31 -19.94
C TYR A 172 -29.61 -11.33 -21.01
N GLU A 173 -28.36 -11.80 -21.00
CA GLU A 173 -27.87 -12.85 -21.90
C GLU A 173 -28.67 -14.16 -21.71
N ALA A 174 -28.89 -14.58 -20.46
CA ALA A 174 -29.70 -15.76 -20.16
C ALA A 174 -31.16 -15.62 -20.62
N GLU A 175 -31.77 -14.43 -20.51
CA GLU A 175 -33.11 -14.19 -21.02
C GLU A 175 -33.17 -14.25 -22.56
N ALA A 176 -32.15 -13.73 -23.24
CA ALA A 176 -32.04 -13.79 -24.70
C ALA A 176 -31.88 -15.24 -25.18
N GLU A 177 -31.02 -16.04 -24.53
CA GLU A 177 -30.85 -17.46 -24.80
C GLU A 177 -32.14 -18.25 -24.57
N LYS A 178 -32.84 -17.97 -23.46
CA LYS A 178 -34.14 -18.58 -23.17
C LYS A 178 -35.15 -18.31 -24.29
N LYS A 179 -35.28 -17.06 -24.74
CA LYS A 179 -36.19 -16.70 -25.86
C LYS A 179 -35.81 -17.41 -27.15
N SER A 180 -34.52 -17.53 -27.45
CA SER A 180 -34.04 -18.29 -28.60
C SER A 180 -34.40 -19.77 -28.50
N ALA A 181 -34.17 -20.39 -27.34
CA ALA A 181 -34.53 -21.79 -27.09
C ALA A 181 -36.05 -22.01 -27.21
N GLU A 182 -36.89 -21.11 -26.68
CA GLU A 182 -38.35 -21.16 -26.84
C GLU A 182 -38.77 -21.11 -28.32
N GLN A 183 -38.14 -20.26 -29.14
CA GLN A 183 -38.40 -20.23 -30.59
C GLN A 183 -37.98 -21.54 -31.28
N HIS A 184 -36.86 -22.14 -30.87
CA HIS A 184 -36.42 -23.44 -31.39
C HIS A 184 -37.39 -24.56 -31.01
N ILE A 185 -37.89 -24.60 -29.77
CA ILE A 185 -38.90 -25.55 -29.33
C ILE A 185 -40.17 -25.39 -30.17
N GLY A 186 -40.66 -24.16 -30.35
CA GLY A 186 -41.86 -23.90 -31.16
C GLY A 186 -41.74 -24.44 -32.59
N ARG A 187 -40.58 -24.25 -33.25
CA ARG A 187 -40.32 -24.83 -34.58
C ARG A 187 -40.36 -26.35 -34.59
N ILE A 188 -39.73 -27.00 -33.60
CA ILE A 188 -39.72 -28.47 -33.49
C ILE A 188 -41.14 -29.00 -33.23
N GLU A 189 -41.94 -28.30 -32.44
CA GLU A 189 -43.34 -28.65 -32.18
C GLU A 189 -44.18 -28.57 -33.46
N GLU A 190 -43.99 -27.54 -34.29
CA GLU A 190 -44.61 -27.40 -35.61
C GLU A 190 -44.20 -28.55 -36.56
N GLU A 191 -42.91 -28.86 -36.65
CA GLU A 191 -42.40 -29.98 -37.45
C GLU A 191 -42.96 -31.33 -36.98
N LEU A 192 -43.01 -31.55 -35.67
CA LEU A 192 -43.60 -32.74 -35.07
C LEU A 192 -45.08 -32.86 -35.40
N GLN A 193 -45.82 -31.74 -35.36
CA GLN A 193 -47.24 -31.70 -35.72
C GLN A 193 -47.45 -32.06 -37.20
N MET A 194 -46.66 -31.47 -38.11
CA MET A 194 -46.70 -31.85 -39.54
C MET A 194 -46.39 -33.33 -39.75
N CYS A 195 -45.38 -33.87 -39.05
CA CYS A 195 -45.02 -35.29 -39.13
C CYS A 195 -46.15 -36.19 -38.62
N ARG A 196 -46.86 -35.79 -37.56
CA ARG A 196 -48.06 -36.50 -37.07
C ARG A 196 -49.19 -36.50 -38.09
N GLU A 197 -49.47 -35.35 -38.70
CA GLU A 197 -50.49 -35.21 -39.76
C GLU A 197 -50.15 -36.07 -40.98
N GLN A 198 -48.88 -36.06 -41.39
CA GLN A 198 -48.39 -36.87 -42.49
C GLN A 198 -48.46 -38.37 -42.16
N ASN A 199 -48.09 -38.79 -40.95
CA ASN A 199 -48.27 -40.16 -40.48
C ASN A 199 -49.74 -40.58 -40.52
N PHE A 200 -50.65 -39.75 -40.00
CA PHE A 200 -52.09 -40.03 -40.04
C PHE A 200 -52.59 -40.25 -41.47
N LEU A 201 -52.17 -39.41 -42.42
CA LEU A 201 -52.52 -39.55 -43.83
C LEU A 201 -51.97 -40.85 -44.43
N LEU A 202 -50.70 -41.19 -44.15
CA LEU A 202 -50.07 -42.43 -44.61
C LEU A 202 -50.74 -43.67 -44.01
N THR A 203 -51.04 -43.67 -42.71
CA THR A 203 -51.77 -44.74 -42.03
C THR A 203 -53.16 -44.94 -42.62
N SER A 204 -53.86 -43.85 -42.97
CA SER A 204 -55.17 -43.92 -43.65
C SER A 204 -55.07 -44.52 -45.05
N LYS A 205 -54.04 -44.14 -45.84
CA LYS A 205 -53.77 -44.74 -47.16
C LYS A 205 -53.44 -46.22 -47.04
N LEU A 206 -52.61 -46.61 -46.07
CA LEU A 206 -52.26 -48.00 -45.79
C LEU A 206 -53.52 -48.82 -45.52
N HIS A 207 -54.40 -48.37 -44.62
CA HIS A 207 -55.67 -49.05 -44.34
C HIS A 207 -56.54 -49.22 -45.58
N LYS A 208 -56.61 -48.22 -46.48
CA LYS A 208 -57.37 -48.33 -47.73
C LYS A 208 -56.79 -49.40 -48.66
N SER A 209 -55.48 -49.39 -48.88
CA SER A 209 -54.81 -50.40 -49.69
C SER A 209 -54.92 -51.81 -49.08
N GLU A 210 -54.85 -51.94 -47.75
CA GLU A 210 -55.11 -53.21 -47.06
C GLU A 210 -56.54 -53.72 -47.30
N GLN A 211 -57.54 -52.85 -47.25
CA GLN A 211 -58.93 -53.21 -47.58
C GLN A 211 -59.09 -53.67 -49.04
N GLU A 212 -58.44 -52.97 -49.98
CA GLU A 212 -58.43 -53.36 -51.40
C GLU A 212 -57.76 -54.72 -51.62
N VAL A 213 -56.60 -54.96 -51.01
CA VAL A 213 -55.91 -56.25 -51.04
C VAL A 213 -56.79 -57.36 -50.48
N ASN A 214 -57.44 -57.13 -49.34
CA ASN A 214 -58.37 -58.11 -48.76
C ASN A 214 -59.57 -58.40 -49.68
N SER A 215 -60.13 -57.37 -50.34
CA SER A 215 -61.20 -57.55 -51.32
C SER A 215 -60.75 -58.33 -52.54
N LEU A 216 -59.58 -58.02 -53.10
CA LEU A 216 -59.01 -58.75 -54.23
C LEU A 216 -58.67 -60.20 -53.84
N ALA A 217 -58.10 -60.43 -52.66
CA ALA A 217 -57.83 -61.77 -52.14
C ALA A 217 -59.12 -62.60 -52.01
N ALA A 218 -60.21 -62.00 -51.52
CA ALA A 218 -61.52 -62.65 -51.48
C ALA A 218 -62.03 -63.03 -52.88
N LYS A 219 -61.96 -62.10 -53.85
CA LYS A 219 -62.33 -62.38 -55.26
C LYS A 219 -61.48 -63.47 -55.89
N VAL A 220 -60.17 -63.49 -55.62
CA VAL A 220 -59.27 -64.55 -56.10
C VAL A 220 -59.70 -65.90 -55.53
N GLU A 221 -60.05 -65.98 -54.25
CA GLU A 221 -60.51 -67.22 -53.64
C GLU A 221 -61.89 -67.65 -54.17
N GLU A 222 -62.81 -66.71 -54.40
CA GLU A 222 -64.09 -66.97 -55.09
C GLU A 222 -63.90 -67.52 -56.51
N LEU A 223 -63.04 -66.87 -57.31
CA LEU A 223 -62.73 -67.33 -58.68
C LEU A 223 -62.06 -68.70 -58.67
N LYS A 224 -61.15 -68.95 -57.73
CA LYS A 224 -60.51 -70.26 -57.55
C LYS A 224 -61.51 -71.34 -57.18
N GLN A 225 -62.49 -71.04 -56.33
CA GLN A 225 -63.59 -71.95 -56.00
C GLN A 225 -64.52 -72.18 -57.21
N SER A 226 -64.90 -71.12 -57.93
CA SER A 226 -65.71 -71.20 -59.16
C SER A 226 -65.02 -72.04 -60.23
N HIS A 227 -63.75 -71.78 -60.51
CA HIS A 227 -62.95 -72.56 -61.46
C HIS A 227 -62.84 -74.03 -61.03
N LYS A 228 -62.64 -74.30 -59.72
CA LYS A 228 -62.65 -75.67 -59.21
C LYS A 228 -63.98 -76.37 -59.49
N LEU A 229 -65.11 -75.68 -59.30
CA LEU A 229 -66.44 -76.20 -59.62
C LEU A 229 -66.62 -76.43 -61.12
N GLU A 230 -66.22 -75.49 -61.98
CA GLU A 230 -66.24 -75.64 -63.43
C GLU A 230 -65.40 -76.83 -63.90
N VAL A 231 -64.18 -76.98 -63.40
CA VAL A 231 -63.32 -78.13 -63.71
C VAL A 231 -63.98 -79.44 -63.27
N THR A 232 -64.65 -79.48 -62.11
CA THR A 232 -65.40 -80.67 -61.70
C THR A 232 -66.60 -80.93 -62.61
N ASN A 233 -67.33 -79.89 -63.05
CA ASN A 233 -68.44 -80.03 -64.00
C ASN A 233 -67.96 -80.53 -65.36
N VAL A 234 -66.89 -79.95 -65.92
CA VAL A 234 -66.28 -80.40 -67.18
C VAL A 234 -65.81 -81.86 -67.06
N LYS A 235 -65.20 -82.24 -65.94
CA LYS A 235 -64.82 -83.65 -65.69
C LYS A 235 -66.05 -84.57 -65.64
N LEU A 236 -67.15 -84.13 -65.03
CA LEU A 236 -68.40 -84.89 -64.99
C LEU A 236 -69.04 -85.01 -66.38
N GLU A 237 -69.08 -83.93 -67.18
CA GLU A 237 -69.56 -83.94 -68.57
C GLU A 237 -68.67 -84.80 -69.48
N ALA A 238 -67.35 -84.72 -69.32
CA ALA A 238 -66.41 -85.62 -70.01
C ALA A 238 -66.64 -87.09 -69.63
N ALA A 239 -66.93 -87.37 -68.36
CA ALA A 239 -67.31 -88.71 -67.93
C ALA A 239 -68.67 -89.16 -68.51
N ARG A 240 -69.67 -88.26 -68.58
CA ARG A 240 -70.98 -88.53 -69.20
C ARG A 240 -70.85 -88.84 -70.69
N THR A 241 -70.21 -87.96 -71.45
CA THR A 241 -69.95 -88.15 -72.88
C THR A 241 -69.12 -89.40 -73.16
N LYS A 242 -68.09 -89.69 -72.34
CA LYS A 242 -67.36 -90.96 -72.41
C LYS A 242 -68.29 -92.16 -72.24
N ASN A 243 -69.17 -92.14 -71.25
CA ASN A 243 -70.16 -93.20 -71.03
C ASN A 243 -71.16 -93.31 -72.21
N GLU A 244 -71.58 -92.18 -72.79
CA GLU A 244 -72.44 -92.14 -73.99
C GLU A 244 -71.74 -92.81 -75.19
N VAL A 245 -70.47 -92.47 -75.41
CA VAL A 245 -69.63 -93.08 -76.46
C VAL A 245 -69.41 -94.56 -76.19
N GLU A 246 -69.21 -94.97 -74.94
CA GLU A 246 -69.12 -96.40 -74.59
C GLU A 246 -70.43 -97.13 -74.85
N ARG A 247 -71.60 -96.52 -74.60
CA ARG A 247 -72.90 -97.09 -74.95
C ARG A 247 -73.07 -97.22 -76.47
N GLU A 248 -72.76 -96.17 -77.23
CA GLU A 248 -72.80 -96.20 -78.70
C GLU A 248 -71.80 -97.23 -79.25
N ARG A 249 -70.59 -97.33 -78.69
CA ARG A 249 -69.63 -98.39 -79.01
C ARG A 249 -70.22 -99.77 -78.74
N ASN A 250 -70.84 -99.98 -77.57
CA ASN A 250 -71.45 -101.27 -77.22
C ASN A 250 -72.62 -101.61 -78.16
N LYS A 251 -73.39 -100.61 -78.60
CA LYS A 251 -74.47 -100.76 -79.58
C LYS A 251 -73.94 -101.08 -80.98
N ILE A 252 -72.90 -100.38 -81.44
CA ILE A 252 -72.21 -100.70 -82.69
C ILE A 252 -71.57 -102.09 -82.61
N GLN A 253 -71.00 -102.45 -81.46
CA GLN A 253 -70.44 -103.78 -81.23
C GLN A 253 -71.52 -104.86 -81.28
N SER A 254 -72.70 -104.65 -80.69
CA SER A 254 -73.80 -105.61 -80.80
C SER A 254 -74.37 -105.70 -82.22
N GLU A 255 -74.44 -104.59 -82.95
CA GLU A 255 -74.78 -104.60 -84.38
C GLU A 255 -73.71 -105.32 -85.23
N MET A 256 -72.43 -105.14 -84.89
CA MET A 256 -71.31 -105.84 -85.53
C MET A 256 -71.39 -107.33 -85.26
N ASP A 257 -71.60 -107.74 -84.01
CA ASP A 257 -71.74 -109.14 -83.60
C ASP A 257 -72.99 -109.76 -84.24
N GLY A 258 -74.09 -109.01 -84.36
CA GLY A 258 -75.28 -109.41 -85.10
C GLY A 258 -75.03 -109.58 -86.60
N LYS A 259 -74.25 -108.69 -87.23
CA LYS A 259 -73.82 -108.82 -88.63
C LYS A 259 -72.86 -110.00 -88.84
N ILE A 260 -71.97 -110.26 -87.88
CA ILE A 260 -71.07 -111.43 -87.90
C ILE A 260 -71.87 -112.72 -87.73
N HIS A 261 -72.85 -112.74 -86.84
CA HIS A 261 -73.78 -113.87 -86.66
C HIS A 261 -74.59 -114.14 -87.94
N ASN A 262 -75.12 -113.08 -88.58
CA ASN A 262 -75.79 -113.18 -89.86
C ASN A 262 -74.87 -113.65 -90.98
N LYS A 263 -73.61 -113.20 -90.99
CA LYS A 263 -72.58 -113.68 -91.94
C LYS A 263 -72.28 -115.17 -91.72
N PHE A 264 -72.25 -115.63 -90.47
CA PHE A 264 -72.07 -117.05 -90.14
C PHE A 264 -73.28 -117.89 -90.58
N LEU A 265 -74.50 -117.38 -90.43
CA LEU A 265 -75.72 -118.03 -90.93
C LEU A 265 -75.78 -118.06 -92.47
N LEU A 266 -75.38 -116.98 -93.14
CA LEU A 266 -75.25 -116.92 -94.61
C LEU A 266 -74.21 -117.91 -95.14
N ALA A 267 -73.06 -118.03 -94.47
CA ALA A 267 -72.05 -119.03 -94.82
C ALA A 267 -72.56 -120.47 -94.67
N LYS A 268 -73.50 -120.71 -93.75
CA LYS A 268 -74.10 -122.05 -93.51
C LYS A 268 -75.21 -122.42 -94.51
N LEU A 269 -75.82 -121.43 -95.16
CA LEU A 269 -76.83 -121.62 -96.21
C LEU A 269 -76.25 -121.85 -97.62
N ILE A 270 -74.99 -121.46 -97.87
CA ILE A 270 -74.34 -121.60 -99.18
C ILE A 270 -73.81 -123.04 -99.44
N SER A 271 -73.71 -123.91 -98.43
CA SER A 271 -73.28 -125.31 -98.61
C SER A 271 -74.35 -126.28 -99.16
N SER A 272 -75.52 -125.80 -99.58
CA SER A 272 -76.56 -126.61 -100.26
C SER A 272 -77.02 -125.90 -101.55
N GLY A 273 -76.42 -126.25 -102.69
CA GLY A 273 -76.59 -125.53 -103.97
C GLY A 273 -77.77 -125.98 -104.85
N PHE A 274 -78.36 -125.02 -105.59
CA PHE A 274 -78.66 -125.02 -107.05
C PHE A 274 -79.47 -123.74 -107.42
N PHE A 275 -78.97 -122.85 -108.30
CA PHE A 275 -79.64 -122.33 -109.52
C PHE A 275 -78.92 -121.12 -110.17
N ASP A 276 -79.04 -121.07 -111.50
CA ASP A 276 -78.32 -120.26 -112.49
C ASP A 276 -78.89 -118.85 -112.81
N ASN A 277 -78.02 -118.05 -113.45
CA ASN A 277 -78.23 -117.03 -114.51
C ASN A 277 -79.04 -115.73 -114.23
N PHE A 278 -78.42 -114.56 -114.47
CA PHE A 278 -78.91 -113.51 -115.40
C PHE A 278 -77.89 -112.36 -115.65
N HIS A 279 -78.21 -111.55 -116.65
CA HIS A 279 -77.37 -110.78 -117.59
C HIS A 279 -76.96 -109.32 -117.22
N LEU A 280 -76.03 -108.82 -118.06
CA LEU A 280 -75.45 -107.48 -118.37
C LEU A 280 -76.28 -106.14 -118.28
N LYS A 281 -75.53 -105.06 -117.97
CA LYS A 281 -75.38 -103.70 -118.63
C LYS A 281 -76.24 -102.43 -118.26
N HIS A 282 -75.48 -101.35 -117.89
CA HIS A 282 -75.45 -99.93 -118.37
C HIS A 282 -76.22 -98.72 -117.74
N PHE A 283 -75.45 -97.60 -117.65
CA PHE A 283 -75.74 -96.13 -117.72
C PHE A 283 -76.44 -95.38 -116.55
N ASN A 284 -76.32 -94.06 -116.28
CA ASN A 284 -75.29 -92.98 -116.22
C ASN A 284 -76.09 -91.63 -116.10
N TYR A 285 -75.82 -90.73 -115.14
CA TYR A 285 -75.93 -89.22 -115.17
C TYR A 285 -76.00 -88.65 -113.72
N PHE A 286 -74.99 -87.93 -113.18
CA PHE A 286 -74.66 -86.49 -113.26
C PHE A 286 -75.67 -85.49 -112.63
N SER A 287 -75.27 -84.78 -111.56
CA SER A 287 -74.96 -83.32 -111.59
C SER A 287 -75.30 -82.52 -110.30
N SER A 288 -74.23 -81.99 -109.65
CA SER A 288 -74.09 -80.60 -109.12
C SER A 288 -74.90 -80.19 -107.86
N LYS A 289 -74.45 -79.31 -106.93
CA LYS A 289 -73.52 -78.18 -106.92
C LYS A 289 -72.96 -77.88 -105.51
N CYS A 290 -71.73 -77.33 -105.50
CA CYS A 290 -71.15 -76.21 -104.71
C CYS A 290 -71.11 -76.27 -103.15
N SER A 291 -69.96 -76.32 -102.45
CA SER A 291 -68.85 -75.32 -102.24
C SER A 291 -69.10 -74.39 -101.02
N PRO A 292 -68.11 -73.70 -100.43
CA PRO A 292 -66.90 -74.21 -99.74
C PRO A 292 -66.54 -73.43 -98.43
N ALA A 293 -65.47 -73.88 -97.73
CA ALA A 293 -64.46 -73.10 -96.96
C ALA A 293 -64.92 -72.07 -95.89
N ILE A 294 -64.27 -71.98 -94.72
CA ILE A 294 -63.03 -71.21 -94.52
C ILE A 294 -62.26 -71.78 -93.32
N PHE A 295 -60.99 -72.10 -93.60
CA PHE A 295 -59.88 -72.18 -92.67
C PHE A 295 -59.33 -70.76 -92.51
N THR A 296 -59.11 -70.28 -91.28
CA THR A 296 -58.12 -69.22 -91.02
C THR A 296 -57.41 -69.51 -89.71
N PHE A 297 -56.14 -69.87 -89.89
CA PHE A 297 -55.03 -69.80 -88.95
C PHE A 297 -54.64 -68.32 -88.76
N CYS A 298 -54.25 -67.92 -87.54
CA CYS A 298 -53.21 -66.91 -87.19
C CYS A 298 -53.19 -66.78 -85.64
N PHE A 299 -52.17 -67.25 -84.92
CA PHE A 299 -50.88 -66.62 -84.57
C PHE A 299 -50.95 -65.41 -83.62
N TRP A 300 -50.46 -65.63 -82.39
CA TRP A 300 -49.60 -64.83 -81.48
C TRP A 300 -49.76 -63.31 -81.24
N SER A 301 -49.53 -62.99 -79.94
CA SER A 301 -48.84 -61.82 -79.33
C SER A 301 -49.61 -60.65 -78.70
N GLU A 302 -49.13 -60.35 -77.48
CA GLU A 302 -49.33 -59.23 -76.52
C GLU A 302 -50.59 -59.22 -75.63
#